data_AF-A0A1C5PDV3-F1
#
_entry.id   AF-A0A1C5PDV3-F1
#
_cell.length_a   1.000
_cell.length_b   1.000
_cell.length_c   1.000
_cell.angle_alpha   90.00
_cell.angle_beta   90.00
_cell.angle_gamma   90.00
#
_symmetry.space_group_name_H-M   'P 1'
#
loop_
_entity.id
_entity.type
_entity.pdbx_description
1 polymer ?
#
loop_
_entity_poly.entity_id
_entity_poly.type
_entity_poly.pdbx_seq_one_letter_code
_entity_poly.pdbx_strand_id
1 'polypeptide(L)'
;MVEKPAPEKAPSQMAVLGRYVLTPEIFELLETQGKGAGGEIQLTDAIKRLLDRQAVYAYDFEGKRYDVGDKFGFIKATIDFALEREDLHDQVNDYIHLLVEKDK
;
A
#
# COMPACT_ATOMS: atom_id res chain seq x y z
N MET A 1 -12.18 -4.13 -9.28
CA MET A 1 -11.48 -3.86 -8.01
C MET A 1 -12.21 -4.58 -6.87
N VAL A 2 -11.49 -5.20 -5.93
CA VAL A 2 -12.06 -5.97 -4.81
C VAL A 2 -11.18 -5.72 -3.57
N GLU A 3 -11.80 -5.45 -2.42
CA GLU A 3 -11.09 -5.26 -1.15
C GLU A 3 -10.62 -6.61 -0.59
N LYS A 4 -9.30 -6.74 -0.33
CA LYS A 4 -8.65 -7.90 0.32
C LYS A 4 -9.17 -9.28 -0.16
N PRO A 5 -9.10 -9.59 -1.47
CA PRO A 5 -9.53 -10.89 -1.98
C PRO A 5 -8.62 -12.01 -1.49
N ALA A 6 -9.16 -13.23 -1.39
CA ALA A 6 -8.34 -14.42 -1.30
C ALA A 6 -7.45 -14.56 -2.56
N PRO A 7 -6.26 -15.16 -2.48
CA PRO A 7 -5.35 -15.29 -3.63
C PRO A 7 -6.02 -15.90 -4.87
N GLU A 8 -6.89 -16.90 -4.68
CA GLU A 8 -7.58 -17.62 -5.76
C GLU A 8 -8.71 -16.78 -6.39
N LYS A 9 -9.12 -15.69 -5.72
CA LYS A 9 -10.18 -14.76 -6.15
C LYS A 9 -9.62 -13.42 -6.62
N ALA A 10 -8.30 -13.25 -6.63
CA ALA A 10 -7.66 -12.02 -7.05
C ALA A 10 -7.80 -11.85 -8.59
N PRO A 11 -8.39 -10.75 -9.07
CA PRO A 11 -8.59 -10.53 -10.50
C PRO A 11 -7.29 -10.18 -11.25
N SER A 12 -6.23 -9.79 -10.53
CA SER A 12 -4.90 -9.49 -11.06
C SER A 12 -3.87 -9.46 -9.93
N GLN A 13 -2.59 -9.24 -10.30
CA GLN A 13 -1.50 -8.98 -9.35
C GLN A 13 -1.34 -7.49 -8.99
N MET A 14 -2.23 -6.62 -9.48
CA MET A 14 -2.19 -5.19 -9.17
C MET A 14 -2.85 -4.91 -7.82
N ALA A 15 -2.11 -4.26 -6.92
CA ALA A 15 -2.60 -3.86 -5.60
C ALA A 15 -2.75 -2.34 -5.51
N VAL A 16 -3.74 -1.89 -4.75
CA VAL A 16 -3.97 -0.46 -4.52
C VAL A 16 -2.96 0.08 -3.50
N LEU A 17 -2.33 1.20 -3.82
CA LEU A 17 -1.28 1.84 -3.02
C LEU A 17 -1.79 2.80 -1.93
N GLY A 18 -3.09 3.07 -1.90
CA GLY A 18 -3.66 4.07 -1.01
C GLY A 18 -3.37 5.50 -1.48
N ARG A 19 -3.31 5.72 -2.80
CA ARG A 19 -3.22 7.03 -3.44
C ARG A 19 -4.35 7.14 -4.45
N TYR A 20 -5.14 8.19 -4.34
CA TYR A 20 -6.34 8.37 -5.14
C TYR A 20 -6.48 9.84 -5.54
N VAL A 21 -6.87 10.06 -6.79
CA VAL A 21 -7.41 11.33 -7.25
C VAL A 21 -8.85 11.04 -7.65
N LEU A 22 -9.78 11.50 -6.82
CA LEU A 22 -11.20 11.18 -6.95
C LEU A 22 -11.97 12.44 -7.28
N THR A 23 -12.90 12.34 -8.22
CA THR A 23 -13.84 13.42 -8.50
C THR A 23 -14.89 13.51 -7.37
N PRO A 24 -15.53 14.67 -7.15
CA PRO A 24 -16.43 14.90 -6.03
C PRO A 24 -17.61 13.93 -5.92
N GLU A 25 -18.04 13.31 -7.02
CA GLU A 25 -19.14 12.32 -7.06
C GLU A 25 -18.90 11.12 -6.14
N ILE A 26 -17.65 10.86 -5.73
CA ILE A 26 -17.35 9.84 -4.74
C ILE A 26 -18.07 10.09 -3.40
N PHE A 27 -18.29 11.35 -3.02
CA PHE A 27 -18.91 11.67 -1.74
C PHE A 27 -20.38 11.24 -1.68
N GLU A 28 -21.14 11.38 -2.77
CA GLU A 28 -22.52 10.88 -2.86
C GLU A 28 -22.58 9.35 -2.72
N LEU A 29 -21.59 8.65 -3.29
CA LEU A 29 -21.49 7.21 -3.20
C LEU A 29 -21.12 6.78 -1.78
N LEU A 30 -20.17 7.46 -1.14
CA LEU A 30 -19.76 7.21 0.24
C LEU A 30 -20.90 7.45 1.25
N GLU A 31 -21.68 8.51 1.07
CA GLU A 31 -22.82 8.83 1.94
C GLU A 31 -23.84 7.69 2.02
N THR A 32 -24.05 7.00 0.90
CA THR A 32 -25.00 5.88 0.78
C THR A 32 -24.33 4.51 0.87
N GLN A 33 -23.02 4.44 1.13
CA GLN A 33 -22.26 3.20 1.17
C GLN A 33 -22.53 2.45 2.47
N GLY A 34 -23.05 1.22 2.34
CA GLY A 34 -23.18 0.29 3.44
C GLY A 34 -21.84 -0.29 3.90
N LYS A 35 -21.86 -0.97 5.05
CA LYS A 35 -20.69 -1.68 5.59
C LYS A 35 -20.27 -2.82 4.66
N GLY A 36 -18.99 -2.85 4.31
CA GLY A 36 -18.36 -3.89 3.51
C GLY A 36 -17.52 -4.85 4.37
N ALA A 37 -16.35 -5.20 3.86
CA ALA A 37 -15.38 -6.05 4.57
C ALA A 37 -15.04 -5.46 5.95
N GLY A 38 -15.00 -6.33 6.98
CA GLY A 38 -14.69 -5.93 8.36
C GLY A 38 -15.80 -5.12 9.05
N GLY A 39 -16.96 -4.90 8.43
CA GLY A 39 -18.03 -4.10 9.02
C GLY A 39 -17.80 -2.58 8.95
N GLU A 40 -16.88 -2.15 8.09
CA GLU A 40 -16.52 -0.74 7.87
C GLU A 40 -17.09 -0.21 6.56
N ILE A 41 -17.24 1.10 6.43
CA ILE A 41 -17.58 1.75 5.16
C ILE A 41 -16.30 1.83 4.33
N GLN A 42 -16.20 1.00 3.29
CA GLN A 42 -14.99 0.86 2.48
C GLN A 42 -14.97 1.82 1.29
N LEU A 43 -13.88 2.57 1.15
CA LEU A 43 -13.66 3.42 -0.02
C LEU A 43 -13.59 2.60 -1.32
N THR A 44 -13.02 1.40 -1.26
CA THR A 44 -12.89 0.48 -2.40
C THR A 44 -14.26 0.11 -3.00
N ASP A 45 -15.27 -0.07 -2.15
CA ASP A 45 -16.63 -0.39 -2.59
C ASP A 45 -17.30 0.83 -3.24
N ALA A 46 -17.07 2.04 -2.70
CA ALA A 46 -17.58 3.27 -3.29
C ALA A 46 -16.93 3.57 -4.66
N ILE A 47 -15.62 3.39 -4.81
CA ILE A 47 -14.94 3.53 -6.11
C ILE A 47 -15.43 2.46 -7.09
N LYS A 48 -15.73 1.25 -6.61
CA LYS A 48 -16.32 0.20 -7.46
C LYS A 48 -17.68 0.63 -8.00
N ARG A 49 -18.52 1.30 -7.20
CA ARG A 49 -19.79 1.90 -7.67
C ARG A 49 -19.56 3.10 -8.59
N LEU A 50 -18.45 3.82 -8.42
CA LEU A 50 -18.08 4.95 -9.28
C LEU A 50 -17.76 4.50 -10.71
N LEU A 51 -17.22 3.29 -10.88
CA LEU A 51 -17.00 2.67 -12.20
C LEU A 51 -18.28 2.59 -13.05
N ASP A 52 -19.44 2.45 -12.41
CA ASP A 52 -20.73 2.38 -13.11
C ASP A 52 -21.22 3.76 -13.59
N ARG A 53 -20.64 4.85 -13.06
CA ARG A 53 -21.01 6.24 -13.40
C ARG A 53 -20.03 6.91 -14.35
N GLN A 54 -18.75 6.55 -14.27
CA GLN A 54 -17.69 7.17 -15.04
C GLN A 54 -16.47 6.26 -15.19
N ALA A 55 -15.58 6.60 -16.12
CA ALA A 55 -14.32 5.90 -16.27
C ALA A 55 -13.42 6.13 -15.04
N VAL A 56 -12.88 5.04 -14.48
CA VAL A 56 -11.84 5.07 -13.45
C VAL A 56 -10.62 4.37 -14.00
N TYR A 57 -9.47 5.03 -13.90
CA TYR A 57 -8.20 4.52 -14.42
C TYR A 57 -7.30 4.08 -13.29
N ALA A 58 -6.58 2.97 -13.49
CA ALA A 58 -5.48 2.59 -12.63
C ALA A 58 -4.19 3.21 -13.17
N TYR A 59 -3.41 3.82 -12.28
CA TYR A 59 -2.05 4.27 -12.59
C TYR A 59 -1.07 3.23 -12.07
N ASP A 60 -0.27 2.66 -12.98
CA ASP A 60 0.81 1.74 -12.61
C ASP A 60 2.01 2.56 -12.14
N PHE A 61 2.23 2.54 -10.82
CA PHE A 61 3.26 3.35 -10.18
C PHE A 61 4.62 2.67 -10.30
N GLU A 62 5.58 3.38 -10.88
CA GLU A 62 6.97 2.95 -10.91
C GLU A 62 7.74 3.53 -9.72
N GLY A 63 8.20 2.65 -8.83
CA GLY A 63 9.02 3.02 -7.69
C GLY A 63 9.03 1.98 -6.58
N LYS A 64 9.74 2.28 -5.50
CA LYS A 64 9.82 1.39 -4.33
C LYS A 64 8.70 1.73 -3.34
N ARG A 65 7.77 0.80 -3.15
CA ARG A 65 6.73 0.89 -2.12
C ARG A 65 7.26 0.27 -0.82
N TYR A 66 7.08 0.98 0.28
CA TYR A 66 7.19 0.42 1.63
C TYR A 66 5.81 0.36 2.27
N ASP A 67 5.44 -0.80 2.81
CA ASP A 67 4.27 -0.93 3.66
C ASP A 67 4.67 -0.79 5.12
N VAL A 68 4.60 0.44 5.64
CA VAL A 68 4.96 0.73 7.03
C VAL A 68 3.86 0.35 8.04
N GLY A 69 2.71 -0.14 7.56
CA GLY A 69 1.68 -0.72 8.42
C GLY A 69 2.02 -2.13 8.89
N ASP A 70 2.90 -2.83 8.14
CA ASP A 70 3.47 -4.11 8.55
C ASP A 70 4.76 -3.90 9.36
N LYS A 71 4.98 -4.75 10.38
CA LYS A 71 6.14 -4.63 11.28
C LYS A 71 7.46 -4.84 10.54
N PHE A 72 7.52 -5.82 9.65
CA PHE A 72 8.74 -6.11 8.90
C PHE A 72 8.93 -5.08 7.79
N GLY A 73 7.85 -4.67 7.13
CA GLY A 73 7.85 -3.57 6.16
C GLY A 73 8.37 -2.26 6.74
N PHE A 74 7.99 -1.93 7.97
CA PHE A 74 8.54 -0.78 8.71
C PHE A 74 10.05 -0.89 8.93
N ILE A 75 10.54 -2.02 9.46
CA ILE A 75 11.98 -2.25 9.69
C ILE A 75 12.76 -2.14 8.38
N LYS A 76 12.26 -2.76 7.31
CA LYS A 76 12.88 -2.69 5.98
C LYS A 76 12.98 -1.25 5.48
N ALA A 77 11.89 -0.48 5.60
CA ALA A 77 11.91 0.93 5.23
C ALA A 77 12.97 1.69 6.03
N THR A 78 13.00 1.53 7.35
CA THR A 78 13.99 2.19 8.20
C THR A 78 15.43 1.88 7.79
N ILE A 79 15.74 0.61 7.51
CA ILE A 79 17.08 0.20 7.07
C ILE A 79 17.42 0.87 5.72
N ASP A 80 16.54 0.74 4.74
CA ASP A 80 16.81 1.26 3.39
C ASP A 80 17.00 2.79 3.41
N PHE A 81 16.15 3.52 4.14
CA PHE A 81 16.30 4.98 4.28
C PHE A 81 17.53 5.39 5.10
N ALA A 82 17.96 4.58 6.07
CA ALA A 82 19.18 4.86 6.82
C ALA A 82 20.44 4.64 5.97
N LEU A 83 20.42 3.63 5.10
CA LEU A 83 21.49 3.39 4.13
C LEU A 83 21.51 4.49 3.04
N GLU A 84 20.39 5.12 2.69
CA GLU A 84 20.39 6.25 1.74
C GLU A 84 20.94 7.56 2.32
N ARG A 85 21.14 7.65 3.65
CA ARG A 85 21.57 8.88 4.33
C ARG A 85 23.08 8.94 4.53
N GLU A 86 23.72 10.00 4.06
CA GLU A 86 25.17 10.21 4.21
C GLU A 86 25.65 10.18 5.67
N ASP A 87 24.84 10.66 6.62
CA ASP A 87 25.21 10.72 8.04
C ASP A 87 25.03 9.38 8.80
N LEU A 88 24.33 8.41 8.19
CA LEU A 88 23.99 7.13 8.81
C LEU A 88 24.50 5.91 8.02
N HIS A 89 24.75 6.06 6.72
CA HIS A 89 25.08 4.97 5.79
C HIS A 89 26.14 4.05 6.37
N ASP A 90 27.32 4.59 6.68
CA ASP A 90 28.47 3.78 7.11
C ASP A 90 28.21 3.08 8.44
N GLN A 91 27.62 3.78 9.42
CA GLN A 91 27.32 3.20 10.72
C GLN A 91 26.32 2.04 10.63
N VAL A 92 25.28 2.19 9.80
CA VAL A 92 24.25 1.14 9.62
C VAL A 92 24.79 -0.02 8.79
N ASN A 93 25.53 0.27 7.71
CA ASN A 93 26.10 -0.74 6.84
C ASN A 93 27.09 -1.64 7.60
N ASP A 94 28.01 -1.04 8.36
CA ASP A 94 28.99 -1.77 9.17
C ASP A 94 28.31 -2.65 10.23
N TYR A 95 27.25 -2.13 10.86
CA TYR A 95 26.49 -2.89 11.84
C TYR A 95 25.78 -4.10 11.22
N ILE A 96 25.18 -3.97 10.03
CA ILE A 96 24.55 -5.08 9.31
C ILE A 96 25.57 -6.16 8.96
N HIS A 97 26.75 -5.78 8.46
CA HIS A 97 27.82 -6.73 8.18
C HIS A 97 28.26 -7.50 9.43
N LEU A 98 28.43 -6.80 10.56
CA LEU A 98 28.75 -7.42 11.85
C LEU A 98 27.69 -8.44 12.30
N LEU A 99 26.40 -8.15 12.08
CA LEU A 99 25.32 -9.08 12.42
C LEU A 99 25.38 -10.35 11.56
N VAL A 100 25.60 -10.22 10.24
CA VAL A 100 25.69 -11.35 9.31
C VAL A 100 26.89 -12.26 9.63
N GLU A 101 28.01 -11.69 10.08
CA GLU A 101 29.18 -12.48 10.50
C GLU A 101 28.95 -13.24 11.80
N LYS A 102 28.17 -12.69 12.73
CA LYS A 102 27.86 -13.36 14.01
C LYS A 102 26.87 -14.51 13.88
N ASP A 103 26.02 -14.49 12.85
CA ASP A 103 25.03 -15.55 12.57
C ASP A 103 25.63 -16.72 11.74
N LYS A 104 26.92 -16.65 11.39
CA LYS A 104 27.66 -17.76 10.77
C LYS A 104 28.36 -18.62 11.82
#